data_AF-A0A7K1V0R9-F1
#
_entry.id   AF-A0A7K1V0R9-F1
#
_cell.length_a   1.000
_cell.length_b   1.000
_cell.length_c   1.000
_cell.angle_alpha   90.00
_cell.angle_beta   90.00
_cell.angle_gamma   90.00
#
_symmetry.space_group_name_H-M   'P 1'
#
loop_
_entity.id
_entity.type
_entity.pdbx_description
1 polymer ?
#
loop_
_entity_poly.entity_id
_entity_poly.type
_entity_poly.pdbx_seq_one_letter_code
_entity_poly.pdbx_strand_id
1 'polypeptide(L)'
;MRTAYRCRAYPTDEQAVNLARTFGCVRKVWNEILEWRTKRYRVDAVRTNYAEADRHLTELKRRPELAFLNEVSAVPLQQTLRHQYKALTSFFARRSRYPRFKSRNSRQAATYTRAAFRWRGGTLWLAKQSEPLRFVWSWPDIDPATLSPSLVTVSRDADGCWYVTLQLDTDAPGELPATGAAVGLDVGINSFATTSDGDKIPNPRLMERKQRNLARYQRRMARTEKGSRNREKARRRVARAHARVRRARANFLHVTSTELIRRYDVVVVEDLNVSGMMRNHRVARAIGDCGWSTFRAMLGYKAEKWGRRFVVVDRYFPSSKTCSNCGHLLAQLSLKTRSWTCPSCRTRHDRDVNAAKNILAEGLSATACGADVRPGGLPSGDRPRSRKPDSRGLESGSVRAEGKSR
;
A
#
# COMPACT_ATOMS: atom_id res chain seq x y z
N MET A 1 13.87 -11.54 8.50
CA MET A 1 12.94 -10.48 8.05
C MET A 1 13.44 -9.81 6.76
N ARG A 2 12.54 -9.38 5.85
CA ARG A 2 12.93 -8.56 4.68
C ARG A 2 12.95 -7.08 5.02
N THR A 3 14.10 -6.45 4.89
CA THR A 3 14.29 -5.01 5.12
C THR A 3 14.60 -4.31 3.80
N ALA A 4 14.08 -3.09 3.61
CA ALA A 4 14.37 -2.29 2.43
C ALA A 4 14.75 -0.84 2.78
N TYR A 5 15.93 -0.42 2.36
CA TYR A 5 16.42 0.96 2.52
C TYR A 5 16.25 1.72 1.23
N ARG A 6 15.43 2.77 1.23
CA ARG A 6 15.18 3.60 0.05
C ARG A 6 15.92 4.95 0.18
N CYS A 7 16.98 5.10 -0.60
CA CYS A 7 17.86 6.26 -0.59
C CYS A 7 17.64 7.17 -1.81
N ARG A 8 17.98 8.44 -1.66
CA ARG A 8 18.04 9.39 -2.79
C ARG A 8 19.24 9.05 -3.66
N ALA A 9 19.04 8.90 -4.97
CA ALA A 9 20.12 8.60 -5.92
C ALA A 9 20.39 9.79 -6.86
N TYR A 10 21.62 9.85 -7.39
CA TYR A 10 22.14 10.91 -8.24
C TYR A 10 22.97 10.30 -9.37
N PRO A 11 22.31 9.68 -10.37
CA PRO A 11 23.03 9.15 -11.53
C PRO A 11 23.72 10.27 -12.31
N THR A 12 24.88 9.96 -12.91
CA THR A 12 25.50 10.79 -13.96
C THR A 12 24.61 10.83 -15.20
N ASP A 13 24.89 11.72 -16.15
CA ASP A 13 24.09 11.83 -17.38
C ASP A 13 24.14 10.53 -18.19
N GLU A 14 25.30 9.88 -18.29
CA GLU A 14 25.46 8.58 -18.93
C GLU A 14 24.63 7.49 -18.23
N GLN A 15 24.74 7.39 -16.90
CA GLN A 15 23.94 6.46 -16.10
C GLN A 15 22.45 6.73 -16.27
N ALA A 16 22.02 7.99 -16.31
CA ALA A 16 20.63 8.38 -16.48
C ALA A 16 20.08 7.99 -17.86
N VAL A 17 20.89 8.09 -18.93
CA VAL A 17 20.55 7.62 -20.28
C VAL A 17 20.40 6.10 -20.29
N ASN A 18 21.36 5.36 -19.74
CA ASN A 18 21.31 3.90 -19.65
C ASN A 18 20.09 3.41 -18.84
N LEU A 19 19.83 4.03 -17.68
CA LEU A 19 18.66 3.74 -16.86
C LEU A 19 17.35 4.06 -17.59
N ALA A 20 17.30 5.16 -18.33
CA ALA A 20 16.11 5.51 -19.13
C ALA A 20 15.83 4.48 -20.22
N ARG A 21 16.86 3.98 -20.93
CA ARG A 21 16.73 2.86 -21.87
C ARG A 21 16.24 1.59 -21.17
N THR A 22 16.84 1.25 -20.03
CA THR A 22 16.45 0.09 -19.21
C THR A 22 14.99 0.17 -18.78
N PHE A 23 14.53 1.33 -18.30
CA PHE A 23 13.12 1.54 -17.94
C PHE A 23 12.19 1.43 -19.15
N GLY A 24 12.62 1.91 -20.31
CA GLY A 24 11.91 1.75 -21.57
C GLY A 24 11.70 0.29 -21.93
N CYS A 25 12.78 -0.51 -21.90
CA CYS A 25 12.77 -1.94 -22.17
C CYS A 25 11.89 -2.70 -21.16
N VAL A 26 12.05 -2.45 -19.86
CA VAL A 26 11.21 -3.01 -18.79
C VAL A 26 9.73 -2.72 -19.02
N ARG A 27 9.39 -1.50 -19.42
CA ARG A 27 8.00 -1.12 -19.73
C ARG A 27 7.48 -1.86 -20.97
N LYS A 28 8.27 -1.93 -22.04
CA LYS A 28 7.88 -2.62 -23.28
C LYS A 28 7.65 -4.11 -22.99
N VAL A 29 8.61 -4.79 -22.36
CA VAL A 29 8.49 -6.20 -21.97
C VAL A 29 7.27 -6.45 -21.08
N TRP A 30 7.01 -5.60 -20.09
CA TRP A 30 5.79 -5.73 -19.27
C TRP A 30 4.52 -5.70 -20.13
N ASN A 31 4.40 -4.74 -21.04
CA ASN A 31 3.19 -4.56 -21.85
C ASN A 31 3.02 -5.70 -22.85
N GLU A 32 4.09 -6.07 -23.59
CA GLU A 32 4.09 -7.18 -24.55
C GLU A 32 3.69 -8.50 -23.88
N ILE A 33 4.33 -8.83 -22.76
CA ILE A 33 4.04 -10.08 -22.05
C ILE A 33 2.63 -10.04 -21.45
N LEU A 34 2.18 -8.90 -20.92
CA LEU A 34 0.82 -8.81 -20.38
C LEU A 34 -0.23 -9.03 -21.47
N GLU A 35 -0.02 -8.44 -22.64
CA GLU A 35 -0.88 -8.64 -23.81
C GLU A 35 -0.89 -10.11 -24.25
N TRP A 36 0.29 -10.71 -24.43
CA TRP A 36 0.45 -12.12 -24.79
C TRP A 36 -0.25 -13.06 -23.80
N ARG A 37 -0.05 -12.86 -22.49
CA ARG A 37 -0.73 -13.64 -21.43
C ARG A 37 -2.24 -13.45 -21.46
N THR A 38 -2.71 -12.22 -21.72
CA THR A 38 -4.14 -11.91 -21.82
C THR A 38 -4.77 -12.64 -23.01
N LYS A 39 -4.10 -12.63 -24.17
CA LYS A 39 -4.56 -13.31 -25.39
C LYS A 39 -4.65 -14.82 -25.17
N ARG A 40 -3.58 -15.46 -24.70
CA ARG A 40 -3.59 -16.92 -24.39
C ARG A 40 -4.69 -17.31 -23.41
N TYR A 41 -4.89 -16.53 -22.35
CA TYR A 41 -5.94 -16.86 -21.38
C TYR A 41 -7.36 -16.66 -21.95
N ARG A 42 -7.57 -15.69 -22.86
CA ARG A 42 -8.88 -15.46 -23.48
C ARG A 42 -9.24 -16.51 -24.53
N VAL A 43 -8.26 -16.98 -25.30
CA VAL A 43 -8.48 -17.95 -26.39
C VAL A 43 -8.46 -19.38 -25.85
N ASP A 44 -7.44 -19.74 -25.07
CA ASP A 44 -7.16 -21.13 -24.72
C ASP A 44 -7.50 -21.46 -23.26
N ALA A 45 -7.94 -20.48 -22.46
CA ALA A 45 -8.06 -20.58 -20.99
C ALA A 45 -6.76 -20.98 -20.26
N VAL A 46 -5.61 -20.94 -20.94
CA VAL A 46 -4.33 -21.39 -20.40
C VAL A 46 -3.66 -20.30 -19.57
N ARG A 47 -3.31 -20.64 -18.33
CA ARG A 47 -2.44 -19.81 -17.48
C ARG A 47 -1.00 -20.03 -17.86
N THR A 48 -0.22 -18.95 -17.83
CA THR A 48 1.20 -18.99 -18.15
C THR A 48 2.06 -18.90 -16.89
N ASN A 49 3.11 -19.70 -16.80
CA ASN A 49 4.07 -19.66 -15.70
C ASN A 49 5.24 -18.69 -16.00
N TYR A 50 6.25 -18.65 -15.13
CA TYR A 50 7.43 -17.80 -15.34
C TYR A 50 8.29 -18.31 -16.52
N ALA A 51 8.56 -19.61 -16.58
CA ALA A 51 9.45 -20.22 -17.57
C ALA A 51 8.94 -20.01 -19.01
N GLU A 52 7.64 -20.12 -19.24
CA GLU A 52 7.04 -19.83 -20.54
C GLU A 52 7.20 -18.37 -20.96
N ALA A 53 7.02 -17.41 -20.03
CA ALA A 53 7.24 -16.01 -20.34
C ALA A 53 8.71 -15.66 -20.55
N ASP A 54 9.63 -16.37 -19.89
CA ASP A 54 11.08 -16.21 -20.09
C ASP A 54 11.52 -16.73 -21.47
N ARG A 55 10.98 -17.87 -21.91
CA ARG A 55 11.12 -18.36 -23.29
C ARG A 55 10.56 -17.36 -24.30
N HIS A 56 9.35 -16.86 -24.07
CA HIS A 56 8.75 -15.86 -24.96
C HIS A 56 9.54 -14.54 -24.98
N LEU A 57 10.13 -14.12 -23.85
CA LEU A 57 11.04 -12.97 -23.83
C LEU A 57 12.28 -13.20 -24.71
N THR A 58 12.82 -14.43 -24.73
CA THR A 58 13.93 -14.79 -25.62
C THR A 58 13.53 -14.68 -27.09
N GLU A 59 12.33 -15.12 -27.46
CA GLU A 59 11.79 -14.94 -28.81
C GLU A 59 11.61 -13.45 -29.15
N LEU A 60 11.03 -12.66 -28.25
CA LEU A 60 10.85 -11.22 -28.44
C LEU A 60 12.19 -10.52 -28.73
N LYS A 61 13.26 -10.88 -28.03
CA LYS A 61 14.60 -10.29 -28.22
C LYS A 61 15.23 -10.59 -29.57
N ARG A 62 14.78 -11.64 -30.27
CA ARG A 62 15.28 -12.01 -31.61
C ARG A 62 14.58 -11.24 -32.73
N ARG A 63 13.45 -10.60 -32.45
CA ARG A 63 12.71 -9.85 -33.47
C ARG A 63 13.44 -8.55 -33.79
N PRO A 64 13.63 -8.18 -35.07
CA PRO A 64 14.38 -6.98 -35.45
C PRO A 64 13.87 -5.70 -34.78
N GLU A 65 12.55 -5.54 -34.67
CA GLU A 65 11.90 -4.37 -34.07
C GLU A 65 12.06 -4.28 -32.54
N LEU A 66 12.50 -5.36 -31.89
CA LEU A 66 12.75 -5.43 -30.45
C LEU A 66 14.21 -5.78 -30.11
N ALA A 67 15.11 -5.75 -31.10
CA ALA A 67 16.52 -6.07 -30.91
C ALA A 67 17.20 -5.18 -29.84
N PHE A 68 16.72 -3.94 -29.69
CA PHE A 68 17.17 -2.99 -28.66
C PHE A 68 17.01 -3.52 -27.22
N LEU A 69 16.18 -4.54 -26.98
CA LEU A 69 16.07 -5.21 -25.68
C LEU A 69 17.38 -5.89 -25.24
N ASN A 70 18.31 -6.14 -26.17
CA ASN A 70 19.63 -6.71 -25.90
C ASN A 70 20.68 -5.65 -25.49
N GLU A 71 20.39 -4.35 -25.66
CA GLU A 71 21.29 -3.27 -25.26
C GLU A 71 21.40 -3.08 -23.74
N VAL A 72 20.42 -3.60 -23.00
CA VAL A 72 20.33 -3.48 -21.53
C VAL A 72 20.58 -4.82 -20.86
N SER A 73 20.90 -4.80 -19.57
CA SER A 73 21.00 -6.04 -18.79
C SER A 73 19.69 -6.85 -18.88
N ALA A 74 19.81 -8.16 -19.14
CA ALA A 74 18.65 -9.05 -19.20
C ALA A 74 17.94 -9.19 -17.84
N VAL A 75 18.66 -9.00 -16.73
CA VAL A 75 18.15 -9.23 -15.37
C VAL A 75 16.94 -8.34 -15.05
N PRO A 76 16.95 -7.02 -15.25
CA PRO A 76 15.74 -6.19 -15.11
C PRO A 76 14.53 -6.65 -15.93
N LEU A 77 14.75 -7.19 -17.14
CA LEU A 77 13.67 -7.69 -17.98
C LEU A 77 13.07 -8.96 -17.38
N GLN A 78 13.91 -9.89 -16.93
CA GLN A 78 13.48 -11.12 -16.26
C GLN A 78 12.81 -10.84 -14.90
N GLN A 79 13.30 -9.88 -14.13
CA GLN A 79 12.65 -9.44 -12.88
C GLN A 79 11.26 -8.84 -13.14
N THR A 80 11.08 -8.18 -14.29
CA THR A 80 9.77 -7.66 -14.69
C THR A 80 8.75 -8.78 -14.90
N LEU A 81 9.17 -9.92 -15.46
CA LEU A 81 8.31 -11.10 -15.58
C LEU A 81 7.90 -11.65 -14.20
N ARG A 82 8.84 -11.74 -13.26
CA ARG A 82 8.56 -12.18 -11.87
C ARG A 82 7.56 -11.25 -11.17
N HIS A 83 7.74 -9.93 -11.30
CA HIS A 83 6.80 -8.96 -10.77
C HIS A 83 5.40 -9.12 -11.36
N GLN A 84 5.32 -9.37 -12.67
CA GLN A 84 4.04 -9.56 -13.34
C GLN A 84 3.37 -10.86 -12.91
N TYR A 85 4.13 -11.94 -12.79
CA TYR A 85 3.65 -13.22 -12.28
C TYR A 85 3.04 -13.07 -10.89
N LYS A 86 3.76 -12.43 -9.95
CA LYS A 86 3.24 -12.13 -8.59
C LYS A 86 1.95 -11.31 -8.63
N ALA A 87 1.85 -10.33 -9.51
CA ALA A 87 0.64 -9.52 -9.67
C ALA A 87 -0.55 -10.35 -10.17
N LEU A 88 -0.33 -11.24 -11.14
CA LEU A 88 -1.35 -12.15 -11.66
C LEU A 88 -1.77 -13.19 -10.60
N THR A 89 -0.82 -13.79 -9.87
CA THR A 89 -1.14 -14.71 -8.76
C THR A 89 -2.03 -14.02 -7.72
N SER A 90 -1.73 -12.76 -7.38
CA SER A 90 -2.55 -11.98 -6.44
C SER A 90 -3.95 -11.68 -7.01
N PHE A 91 -4.05 -11.41 -8.31
CA PHE A 91 -5.33 -11.22 -9.01
C PHE A 91 -6.19 -12.49 -9.00
N PHE A 92 -5.62 -13.64 -9.38
CA PHE A 92 -6.35 -14.92 -9.38
C PHE A 92 -6.77 -15.34 -7.98
N ALA A 93 -5.99 -15.01 -6.96
CA ALA A 93 -6.36 -15.17 -5.55
C ALA A 93 -7.39 -14.12 -5.05
N ARG A 94 -7.94 -13.28 -5.94
CA ARG A 94 -8.89 -12.19 -5.61
C ARG A 94 -8.38 -11.18 -4.57
N ARG A 95 -7.06 -11.07 -4.42
CA ARG A 95 -6.40 -10.11 -3.50
C ARG A 95 -6.05 -8.79 -4.17
N SER A 96 -6.06 -8.73 -5.50
CA SER A 96 -5.78 -7.51 -6.25
C SER A 96 -6.58 -7.45 -7.54
N ARG A 97 -6.68 -6.25 -8.15
CA ARG A 97 -7.22 -6.09 -9.51
C ARG A 97 -6.23 -6.61 -10.56
N TYR A 98 -6.73 -6.84 -11.77
CA TYR A 98 -5.91 -7.23 -12.90
C TYR A 98 -4.81 -6.20 -13.18
N PRO A 99 -3.56 -6.61 -13.46
CA PRO A 99 -2.48 -5.69 -13.77
C PRO A 99 -2.78 -4.84 -15.01
N ARG A 100 -2.30 -3.60 -15.02
CA ARG A 100 -2.50 -2.65 -16.13
C ARG A 100 -1.21 -2.45 -16.92
N PHE A 101 -1.35 -1.94 -18.14
CA PHE A 101 -0.20 -1.49 -18.93
C PHE A 101 0.55 -0.36 -18.22
N LYS A 102 1.89 -0.41 -18.32
CA LYS A 102 2.79 0.60 -17.77
C LYS A 102 2.87 1.80 -18.72
N SER A 103 2.77 3.00 -18.15
CA SER A 103 2.93 4.27 -18.86
C SER A 103 4.37 4.78 -18.78
N ARG A 104 4.79 5.59 -19.76
CA ARG A 104 6.07 6.33 -19.72
C ARG A 104 6.06 7.44 -18.66
N ASN A 105 4.88 7.95 -18.31
CA ASN A 105 4.71 9.16 -17.51
C ASN A 105 4.52 8.89 -16.01
N SER A 106 4.41 7.61 -15.62
CA SER A 106 4.34 7.16 -14.22
C SER A 106 5.73 6.90 -13.63
N ARG A 107 5.80 6.47 -12.36
CA ARG A 107 7.04 5.96 -11.76
C ARG A 107 7.66 4.90 -12.67
N GLN A 108 8.95 5.07 -12.96
CA GLN A 108 9.75 4.12 -13.71
C GLN A 108 10.69 3.40 -12.75
N ALA A 109 10.90 2.10 -12.94
CA ALA A 109 11.75 1.31 -12.07
C ALA A 109 12.34 0.10 -12.79
N ALA A 110 13.55 -0.29 -12.38
CA ALA A 110 14.24 -1.51 -12.77
C ALA A 110 14.83 -2.17 -11.52
N THR A 111 14.69 -3.49 -11.42
CA THR A 111 15.18 -4.28 -10.29
C THR A 111 16.29 -5.19 -10.77
N TYR A 112 17.39 -5.18 -10.04
CA TYR A 112 18.62 -5.90 -10.30
C TYR A 112 18.81 -6.93 -9.18
N THR A 113 19.17 -8.15 -9.57
CA THR A 113 19.67 -9.20 -8.66
C THR A 113 21.19 -9.12 -8.57
N ARG A 114 21.80 -9.87 -7.64
CA ARG A 114 23.27 -9.91 -7.47
C ARG A 114 24.05 -10.21 -8.76
N ALA A 115 23.44 -10.90 -9.72
CA ALA A 115 24.04 -11.13 -11.04
C ALA A 115 24.17 -9.87 -11.92
N ALA A 116 23.51 -8.77 -11.56
CA ALA A 116 23.48 -7.54 -12.34
C ALA A 116 23.77 -6.27 -11.54
N PHE A 117 24.33 -6.41 -10.33
CA PHE A 117 24.93 -5.30 -9.61
C PHE A 117 26.12 -5.79 -8.78
N ARG A 118 27.05 -4.90 -8.49
CA ARG A 118 28.17 -5.13 -7.57
C ARG A 118 28.01 -4.19 -6.38
N TRP A 119 28.15 -4.73 -5.17
CA TRP A 119 28.15 -3.98 -3.93
C TRP A 119 29.50 -4.20 -3.23
N ARG A 120 30.26 -3.13 -3.00
CA ARG A 120 31.57 -3.18 -2.32
C ARG A 120 31.78 -1.93 -1.48
N GLY A 121 32.11 -2.10 -0.21
CA GLY A 121 32.38 -0.98 0.72
C GLY A 121 31.28 0.08 0.73
N GLY A 122 30.00 -0.35 0.76
CA GLY A 122 28.86 0.57 0.75
C GLY A 122 28.57 1.24 -0.60
N THR A 123 29.33 0.91 -1.64
CA THR A 123 29.22 1.50 -2.97
C THR A 123 28.54 0.54 -3.94
N LEU A 124 27.71 1.08 -4.84
CA LEU A 124 26.88 0.33 -5.78
C LEU A 124 27.32 0.56 -7.23
N TRP A 125 27.58 -0.51 -7.97
CA TRP A 125 27.70 -0.49 -9.43
C TRP A 125 26.59 -1.32 -10.04
N LEU A 126 26.00 -0.85 -11.13
CA LEU A 126 24.98 -1.60 -11.87
C LEU A 126 25.59 -2.21 -13.13
N ALA A 127 25.05 -3.34 -13.59
CA ALA A 127 25.45 -3.90 -14.86
C ALA A 127 25.30 -2.88 -16.01
N LYS A 128 26.25 -2.92 -16.96
CA LYS A 128 26.34 -1.98 -18.09
C LYS A 128 26.59 -0.53 -17.66
N GLN A 129 27.22 -0.32 -16.51
CA GLN A 129 27.70 0.98 -16.03
C GLN A 129 29.13 0.79 -15.47
N SER A 130 30.05 1.67 -15.88
CA SER A 130 31.46 1.67 -15.45
C SER A 130 31.62 2.30 -14.06
N GLU A 131 30.94 3.41 -13.83
CA GLU A 131 31.01 4.19 -12.60
C GLU A 131 29.99 3.75 -11.54
N PRO A 132 30.30 3.95 -10.24
CA PRO A 132 29.33 3.70 -9.18
C PRO A 132 28.13 4.65 -9.26
N LEU A 133 26.95 4.14 -8.94
CA LEU A 133 25.75 4.97 -8.79
C LEU A 133 25.80 5.70 -7.45
N ARG A 134 25.97 7.02 -7.49
CA ARG A 134 25.94 7.85 -6.27
C ARG A 134 24.55 7.86 -5.63
N PHE A 135 24.49 7.66 -4.33
CA PHE A 135 23.29 7.85 -3.51
C PHE A 135 23.64 8.44 -2.15
N VAL A 136 22.65 9.05 -1.49
CA VAL A 136 22.79 9.61 -0.15
C VAL A 136 22.17 8.63 0.84
N TRP A 137 23.01 8.09 1.71
CA TRP A 137 22.58 7.25 2.82
C TRP A 137 21.85 8.08 3.87
N SER A 138 20.77 7.53 4.45
CA SER A 138 19.89 8.27 5.37
C SER A 138 19.76 7.62 6.75
N TRP A 139 20.57 6.58 7.03
CA TRP A 139 20.55 5.84 8.29
C TRP A 139 21.92 5.95 8.96
N PRO A 140 22.19 7.00 9.75
CA PRO A 140 23.52 7.27 10.30
C PRO A 140 24.04 6.14 11.19
N ASP A 141 23.13 5.44 11.89
CA ASP A 141 23.47 4.34 12.81
C ASP A 141 23.79 3.00 12.10
N ILE A 142 23.76 2.99 10.77
CA ILE A 142 24.00 1.78 9.97
C ILE A 142 25.09 2.11 8.96
N ASP A 143 26.24 1.46 9.10
CA ASP A 143 27.28 1.56 8.08
C ASP A 143 26.83 0.80 6.81
N PRO A 144 26.67 1.48 5.66
CA PRO A 144 26.32 0.81 4.41
C PRO A 144 27.35 -0.26 4.00
N ALA A 145 28.63 -0.17 4.42
CA ALA A 145 29.63 -1.18 4.07
C ALA A 145 29.34 -2.57 4.67
N THR A 146 28.63 -2.62 5.80
CA THR A 146 28.24 -3.88 6.47
C THR A 146 27.05 -4.59 5.80
N LEU A 147 26.40 -3.93 4.84
CA LEU A 147 25.19 -4.44 4.21
C LEU A 147 25.48 -5.44 3.09
N SER A 148 24.61 -6.44 2.93
CA SER A 148 24.63 -7.38 1.80
C SER A 148 23.28 -7.43 1.06
N PRO A 149 22.99 -6.46 0.17
CA PRO A 149 21.73 -6.42 -0.58
C PRO A 149 21.52 -7.69 -1.43
N SER A 150 20.31 -8.22 -1.42
CA SER A 150 19.88 -9.31 -2.31
C SER A 150 19.24 -8.78 -3.60
N LEU A 151 18.56 -7.64 -3.52
CA LEU A 151 17.99 -6.93 -4.67
C LEU A 151 18.27 -5.43 -4.58
N VAL A 152 18.51 -4.81 -5.74
CA VAL A 152 18.63 -3.36 -5.89
C VAL A 152 17.57 -2.89 -6.86
N THR A 153 16.70 -1.97 -6.45
CA THR A 153 15.74 -1.34 -7.36
C THR A 153 16.07 0.12 -7.55
N VAL A 154 16.41 0.50 -8.79
CA VAL A 154 16.54 1.91 -9.18
C VAL A 154 15.22 2.39 -9.73
N SER A 155 14.77 3.55 -9.29
CA SER A 155 13.51 4.13 -9.76
C SER A 155 13.58 5.64 -9.94
N ARG A 156 12.80 6.14 -10.89
CA ARG A 156 12.58 7.56 -11.14
C ARG A 156 11.11 7.87 -10.95
N ASP A 157 10.82 8.72 -9.96
CA ASP A 157 9.46 9.22 -9.73
C ASP A 157 9.09 10.28 -10.77
N ALA A 158 7.79 10.52 -10.97
CA ALA A 158 7.26 11.43 -11.99
C ALA A 158 7.69 12.90 -11.80
N ASP A 159 8.18 13.27 -10.62
CA ASP A 159 8.75 14.58 -10.31
C ASP A 159 10.22 14.72 -10.75
N GLY A 160 10.80 13.67 -11.34
CA GLY A 160 12.16 13.59 -11.84
C GLY A 160 13.15 12.99 -10.84
N CYS A 161 12.69 12.65 -9.64
CA CYS A 161 13.54 12.21 -8.54
C CYS A 161 13.97 10.74 -8.67
N TRP A 162 15.28 10.50 -8.73
CA TRP A 162 15.90 9.17 -8.62
C TRP A 162 16.02 8.61 -7.20
N TYR A 163 15.83 7.31 -7.08
CA TYR A 163 15.95 6.56 -5.84
C TYR A 163 16.58 5.21 -6.10
N VAL A 164 17.41 4.76 -5.17
CA VAL A 164 17.83 3.37 -5.04
C VAL A 164 17.10 2.75 -3.86
N THR A 165 16.66 1.50 -3.99
CA THR A 165 16.10 0.71 -2.90
C THR A 165 16.92 -0.56 -2.75
N LEU A 166 17.64 -0.67 -1.64
CA LEU A 166 18.42 -1.84 -1.27
C LEU A 166 17.52 -2.76 -0.47
N GLN A 167 17.24 -3.95 -0.98
CA GLN A 167 16.49 -4.98 -0.25
C GLN A 167 17.47 -6.00 0.30
N LEU A 168 17.28 -6.36 1.57
CA LEU A 168 18.12 -7.28 2.31
C LEU A 168 17.22 -8.28 3.03
N ASP A 169 17.75 -9.48 3.21
CA ASP A 169 17.23 -10.45 4.15
C ASP A 169 18.13 -10.32 5.40
N THR A 170 17.56 -9.77 6.48
CA THR A 170 18.27 -9.52 7.74
C THR A 170 17.58 -10.28 8.85
N ASP A 171 18.29 -10.57 9.94
CA ASP A 171 17.64 -11.07 11.14
C ASP A 171 16.66 -10.03 11.70
N ALA A 172 15.70 -10.51 12.48
CA ALA A 172 14.87 -9.61 13.26
C ALA A 172 15.80 -8.86 14.24
N PRO A 173 15.60 -7.54 14.45
CA PRO A 173 16.35 -6.88 15.50
C PRO A 173 15.94 -7.46 16.86
N GLY A 174 16.76 -7.23 17.89
CA GLY A 174 16.37 -7.54 19.26
C GLY A 174 15.06 -6.84 19.64
N GLU A 175 14.29 -7.50 20.51
CA GLU A 175 13.05 -6.94 21.05
C GLU A 175 13.35 -5.64 21.82
N LEU A 176 12.39 -4.72 21.80
CA LEU A 176 12.50 -3.53 22.64
C LEU A 176 12.24 -3.91 24.11
N PRO A 177 12.88 -3.22 25.08
CA PRO A 177 12.54 -3.39 26.48
C PRO A 177 11.05 -3.20 26.73
N ALA A 178 10.50 -4.00 27.65
CA ALA A 178 9.10 -3.90 28.06
C ALA A 178 8.84 -2.52 28.69
N THR A 179 7.74 -1.89 28.30
CA THR A 179 7.27 -0.61 28.83
C THR A 179 6.18 -0.78 29.88
N GLY A 180 5.54 -1.95 29.93
CA GLY A 180 4.37 -2.22 30.76
C GLY A 180 3.09 -1.49 30.30
N ALA A 181 3.14 -0.76 29.19
CA ALA A 181 2.08 0.14 28.76
C ALA A 181 1.28 -0.42 27.58
N ALA A 182 -0.03 -0.17 27.58
CA ALA A 182 -0.94 -0.52 26.51
C ALA A 182 -1.79 0.68 26.09
N VAL A 183 -2.10 0.79 24.79
CA VAL A 183 -2.87 1.91 24.25
C VAL A 183 -3.92 1.46 23.23
N GLY A 184 -5.12 2.02 23.35
CA GLY A 184 -6.16 1.97 22.32
C GLY A 184 -6.11 3.22 21.44
N LEU A 185 -6.32 3.06 20.14
CA LEU A 185 -6.28 4.14 19.16
C LEU A 185 -7.63 4.28 18.46
N ASP A 186 -8.32 5.40 18.70
CA ASP A 186 -9.47 5.85 17.91
C ASP A 186 -8.99 6.73 16.75
N VAL A 187 -9.14 6.29 15.51
CA VAL A 187 -8.58 6.95 14.32
C VAL A 187 -9.62 7.80 13.59
N GLY A 188 -9.34 9.10 13.45
CA GLY A 188 -10.33 10.08 13.01
C GLY A 188 -9.84 11.07 11.95
N ILE A 189 -10.79 11.82 11.37
CA ILE A 189 -10.48 12.91 10.42
C ILE A 189 -10.07 14.19 11.17
N ASN A 190 -10.67 14.45 12.33
CA ASN A 190 -10.44 15.69 13.10
C ASN A 190 -9.07 15.67 13.78
N SER A 191 -8.87 14.75 14.72
CA SER A 191 -7.57 14.24 15.17
C SER A 191 -7.21 13.03 14.31
N PHE A 192 -5.94 12.87 13.94
CA PHE A 192 -5.49 11.70 13.18
C PHE A 192 -5.70 10.41 13.97
N ALA A 193 -5.38 10.45 15.27
CA ALA A 193 -5.68 9.41 16.24
C ALA A 193 -5.85 10.04 17.62
N THR A 194 -6.71 9.45 18.45
CA THR A 194 -6.88 9.76 19.86
C THR A 194 -6.57 8.50 20.66
N THR A 195 -5.79 8.65 21.72
CA THR A 195 -5.29 7.54 22.52
C THR A 195 -6.15 7.35 23.78
N SER A 196 -6.11 6.14 24.36
CA SER A 196 -6.87 5.80 25.57
C SER A 196 -6.40 6.54 26.83
N ASP A 197 -5.15 7.02 26.84
CA ASP A 197 -4.56 7.87 27.88
C ASP A 197 -4.85 9.37 27.68
N GLY A 198 -5.50 9.76 26.58
CA GLY A 198 -6.04 11.11 26.39
C GLY A 198 -5.31 11.98 25.37
N ASP A 199 -4.16 11.53 24.84
CA ASP A 199 -3.42 12.26 23.81
C ASP A 199 -4.22 12.33 22.49
N LYS A 200 -4.18 13.49 21.84
CA LYS A 200 -4.80 13.71 20.53
C LYS A 200 -3.73 14.04 19.49
N ILE A 201 -3.42 13.06 18.64
CA ILE A 201 -2.47 13.22 17.54
C ILE A 201 -3.13 14.08 16.45
N PRO A 202 -2.60 15.27 16.13
CA PRO A 202 -3.24 16.18 15.19
C PRO A 202 -3.17 15.62 13.76
N ASN A 203 -4.24 15.84 12.99
CA ASN A 203 -4.20 15.58 11.56
C ASN A 203 -3.44 16.69 10.83
N PRO A 204 -2.33 16.40 10.13
CA PRO A 204 -1.51 17.45 9.50
C PRO A 204 -2.17 18.11 8.29
N ARG A 205 -3.26 17.53 7.73
CA ARG A 205 -4.06 18.09 6.60
C ARG A 205 -3.19 18.59 5.45
N LEU A 206 -2.19 17.79 5.09
CA LEU A 206 -1.08 18.17 4.20
C LEU A 206 -1.57 18.54 2.80
N MET A 207 -2.57 17.84 2.29
CA MET A 207 -3.14 18.11 0.96
C MET A 207 -3.96 19.40 0.95
N GLU A 208 -4.74 19.65 1.99
CA GLU A 208 -5.57 20.85 2.13
C GLU A 208 -4.72 22.12 2.04
N ARG A 209 -3.63 22.16 2.81
CA ARG A 209 -2.66 23.27 2.82
C ARG A 209 -2.01 23.54 1.46
N LYS A 210 -1.94 22.54 0.58
CA LYS A 210 -1.30 22.65 -0.75
C LYS A 210 -2.30 22.68 -1.91
N GLN A 211 -3.61 22.57 -1.62
CA GLN A 211 -4.65 22.40 -2.63
C GLN A 211 -4.76 23.58 -3.60
N ARG A 212 -4.75 24.82 -3.10
CA ARG A 212 -4.84 26.03 -3.95
C ARG A 212 -3.73 26.05 -5.00
N ASN A 213 -2.49 25.78 -4.57
CA ASN A 213 -1.33 25.71 -5.46
C ASN A 213 -1.41 24.56 -6.45
N LEU A 214 -1.84 23.38 -6.00
CA LEU A 214 -2.01 22.22 -6.87
C LEU A 214 -3.06 22.46 -7.96
N ALA A 215 -4.23 23.00 -7.59
CA ALA A 215 -5.30 23.33 -8.53
C ALA A 215 -4.84 24.36 -9.58
N ARG A 216 -4.02 25.35 -9.17
CA ARG A 216 -3.40 26.30 -10.09
C ARG A 216 -2.46 25.61 -11.09
N TYR A 217 -1.60 24.70 -10.63
CA TYR A 217 -0.70 23.96 -11.53
C TYR A 217 -1.46 23.03 -12.48
N GLN A 218 -2.52 22.38 -12.00
CA GLN A 218 -3.37 21.51 -12.82
C GLN A 218 -4.10 22.31 -13.91
N ARG A 219 -4.71 23.47 -13.57
CA ARG A 219 -5.34 24.37 -14.55
C ARG A 219 -4.34 24.84 -15.62
N ARG A 220 -3.13 25.24 -15.22
CA ARG A 220 -2.08 25.64 -16.17
C ARG A 220 -1.71 24.48 -17.10
N MET A 221 -1.54 23.27 -16.57
CA MET A 221 -1.24 22.08 -17.39
C MET A 221 -2.38 21.74 -18.36
N ALA A 222 -3.64 21.90 -17.94
CA ALA A 222 -4.80 21.61 -18.78
C ALA A 222 -4.85 22.51 -20.03
N ARG A 223 -4.45 23.79 -19.89
CA ARG A 223 -4.40 24.77 -20.98
C ARG A 223 -3.20 24.62 -21.93
N THR A 224 -2.23 23.77 -21.60
CA THR A 224 -1.08 23.52 -22.48
C THR A 224 -1.37 22.42 -23.49
N GLU A 225 -0.91 22.61 -24.73
CA GLU A 225 -1.03 21.65 -25.82
C GLU A 225 -0.48 20.27 -25.45
N LYS A 226 -1.22 19.21 -25.78
CA LYS A 226 -0.82 17.81 -25.52
C LYS A 226 0.46 17.49 -26.31
N GLY A 227 1.42 16.84 -25.67
CA GLY A 227 2.71 16.49 -26.30
C GLY A 227 3.77 17.59 -26.29
N SER A 228 3.39 18.86 -26.11
CA SER A 228 4.35 19.97 -26.10
C SER A 228 5.37 19.90 -24.96
N ARG A 229 6.57 20.48 -25.18
CA ARG A 229 7.61 20.67 -24.15
C ARG A 229 7.06 21.46 -22.95
N ASN A 230 6.17 22.42 -23.19
CA ASN A 230 5.53 23.23 -22.15
C ASN A 230 4.60 22.41 -21.26
N ARG A 231 3.82 21.50 -21.85
CA ARG A 231 3.00 20.57 -21.06
C ARG A 231 3.83 19.64 -20.20
N GLU A 232 4.96 19.14 -20.71
CA GLU A 232 5.86 18.30 -19.92
C GLU A 232 6.44 19.08 -18.72
N LYS A 233 6.84 20.35 -18.91
CA LYS A 233 7.25 21.24 -17.81
C LYS A 233 6.11 21.42 -16.78
N ALA A 234 4.88 21.67 -17.24
CA ALA A 234 3.72 21.84 -16.37
C ALA A 234 3.37 20.55 -15.60
N ARG A 235 3.42 19.39 -16.27
CA ARG A 235 3.21 18.06 -15.68
C ARG A 235 4.21 17.78 -14.57
N ARG A 236 5.50 18.08 -14.78
CA ARG A 236 6.54 17.93 -13.74
C ARG A 236 6.27 18.82 -12.53
N ARG A 237 5.75 20.04 -12.70
CA ARG A 237 5.36 20.91 -11.57
C ARG A 237 4.21 20.29 -10.76
N VAL A 238 3.19 19.76 -11.42
CA VAL A 238 2.09 19.02 -10.78
C VAL A 238 2.64 17.78 -10.04
N ALA A 239 3.52 17.01 -10.67
CA ALA A 239 4.13 15.84 -10.07
C ALA A 239 4.97 16.18 -8.83
N ARG A 240 5.75 17.28 -8.86
CA ARG A 240 6.53 17.77 -7.70
C ARG A 240 5.62 18.15 -6.53
N ALA A 241 4.50 18.82 -6.79
CA ALA A 241 3.53 19.19 -5.76
C ALA A 241 2.93 17.93 -5.08
N HIS A 242 2.49 16.95 -5.87
CA HIS A 242 2.00 15.68 -5.33
C HIS A 242 3.09 14.90 -4.59
N ALA A 243 4.32 14.88 -5.10
CA ALA A 243 5.44 14.19 -4.47
C ALA A 243 5.75 14.76 -3.08
N ARG A 244 5.67 16.09 -2.91
CA ARG A 244 5.86 16.75 -1.61
C ARG A 244 4.81 16.31 -0.59
N VAL A 245 3.53 16.31 -0.95
CA VAL A 245 2.43 15.85 -0.07
C VAL A 245 2.62 14.37 0.28
N ARG A 246 2.92 13.52 -0.72
CA ARG A 246 3.15 12.09 -0.50
C ARG A 246 4.32 11.82 0.46
N ARG A 247 5.44 12.55 0.31
CA ARG A 247 6.63 12.42 1.18
C ARG A 247 6.33 12.89 2.60
N ALA A 248 5.71 14.06 2.77
CA ALA A 248 5.35 14.58 4.07
C ALA A 248 4.38 13.64 4.82
N ARG A 249 3.40 13.08 4.11
CA ARG A 249 2.49 12.08 4.68
C ARG A 249 3.22 10.80 5.08
N ALA A 250 4.07 10.27 4.19
CA ALA A 250 4.85 9.08 4.52
C ALA A 250 5.75 9.30 5.75
N ASN A 251 6.38 10.47 5.86
CA ASN A 251 7.17 10.85 7.03
C ASN A 251 6.32 10.87 8.30
N PHE A 252 5.20 11.60 8.29
CA PHE A 252 4.27 11.67 9.42
C PHE A 252 3.86 10.27 9.87
N LEU A 253 3.37 9.44 8.94
CA LEU A 253 2.95 8.07 9.26
C LEU A 253 4.08 7.22 9.84
N HIS A 254 5.31 7.32 9.29
CA HIS A 254 6.46 6.58 9.81
C HIS A 254 6.87 7.06 11.20
N VAL A 255 6.92 8.37 11.46
CA VAL A 255 7.27 8.93 12.76
C VAL A 255 6.25 8.49 13.80
N THR A 256 4.97 8.79 13.56
CA THR A 256 3.88 8.48 14.50
C THR A 256 3.79 6.99 14.82
N SER A 257 3.88 6.11 13.80
CA SER A 257 3.81 4.65 14.05
C SER A 257 5.07 4.11 14.73
N THR A 258 6.25 4.71 14.55
CA THR A 258 7.44 4.30 15.30
C THR A 258 7.32 4.71 16.76
N GLU A 259 6.87 5.94 17.02
CA GLU A 259 6.71 6.49 18.36
C GLU A 259 5.75 5.65 19.20
N LEU A 260 4.59 5.30 18.65
CA LEU A 260 3.61 4.44 19.34
C LEU A 260 4.19 3.05 19.67
N ILE A 261 4.89 2.42 18.73
CA ILE A 261 5.49 1.08 18.94
C ILE A 261 6.66 1.12 19.94
N ARG A 262 7.33 2.27 20.08
CA ARG A 262 8.37 2.44 21.09
C ARG A 262 7.78 2.65 22.49
N ARG A 263 6.70 3.43 22.59
CA ARG A 263 6.09 3.84 23.86
C ARG A 263 5.20 2.77 24.49
N TYR A 264 4.64 1.85 23.71
CA TYR A 264 3.67 0.87 24.18
C TYR A 264 4.03 -0.56 23.78
N ASP A 265 3.82 -1.49 24.70
CA ASP A 265 3.98 -2.93 24.48
C ASP A 265 2.80 -3.51 23.70
N VAL A 266 1.60 -2.96 23.92
CA VAL A 266 0.36 -3.36 23.24
C VAL A 266 -0.27 -2.13 22.58
N VAL A 267 -0.48 -2.20 21.28
CA VAL A 267 -1.20 -1.18 20.51
C VAL A 267 -2.46 -1.80 19.90
N VAL A 268 -3.62 -1.26 20.26
CA VAL A 268 -4.92 -1.71 19.77
C VAL A 268 -5.53 -0.65 18.87
N VAL A 269 -6.06 -1.04 17.71
CA VAL A 269 -6.76 -0.13 16.79
C VAL A 269 -8.04 -0.76 16.27
N GLU A 270 -9.03 0.04 15.92
CA GLU A 270 -10.22 -0.44 15.20
C GLU A 270 -9.95 -0.74 13.72
N ASP A 271 -10.70 -1.70 13.17
CA ASP A 271 -10.72 -1.96 11.73
C ASP A 271 -11.56 -0.92 10.97
N LEU A 272 -10.94 0.06 10.33
CA LEU A 272 -11.69 1.01 9.48
C LEU A 272 -12.04 0.45 8.09
N ASN A 273 -13.30 0.57 7.68
CA ASN A 273 -13.72 0.34 6.28
C ASN A 273 -13.32 1.51 5.35
N VAL A 274 -12.01 1.74 5.20
CA VAL A 274 -11.49 2.87 4.41
C VAL A 274 -12.01 2.86 2.97
N SER A 275 -12.10 1.69 2.34
CA SER A 275 -12.61 1.57 0.96
C SER A 275 -14.09 1.93 0.84
N GLY A 276 -14.91 1.54 1.83
CA GLY A 276 -16.31 1.96 1.93
C GLY A 276 -16.43 3.47 2.15
N MET A 277 -15.67 4.03 3.08
CA MET A 277 -15.72 5.47 3.37
C MET A 277 -15.25 6.34 2.19
N MET A 278 -14.30 5.84 1.38
CA MET A 278 -13.86 6.51 0.16
C MET A 278 -14.94 6.62 -0.93
N ARG A 279 -16.06 5.88 -0.82
CA ARG A 279 -17.21 6.04 -1.73
C ARG A 279 -18.00 7.32 -1.46
N ASN A 280 -17.93 7.86 -0.23
CA ASN A 280 -18.56 9.14 0.08
C ASN A 280 -17.67 10.29 -0.41
N HIS A 281 -18.02 10.84 -1.58
CA HIS A 281 -17.25 11.90 -2.24
C HIS A 281 -17.03 13.17 -1.37
N ARG A 282 -17.88 13.44 -0.36
CA ARG A 282 -17.72 14.59 0.54
C ARG A 282 -16.50 14.46 1.45
N VAL A 283 -16.20 13.24 1.92
CA VAL A 283 -15.10 12.97 2.87
C VAL A 283 -13.95 12.18 2.27
N ALA A 284 -14.13 11.58 1.08
CA ALA A 284 -13.14 10.74 0.41
C ALA A 284 -11.75 11.41 0.27
N ARG A 285 -11.72 12.72 0.05
CA ARG A 285 -10.46 13.48 -0.04
C ARG A 285 -9.74 13.54 1.31
N ALA A 286 -10.44 13.91 2.38
CA ALA A 286 -9.86 14.01 3.72
C ALA A 286 -9.36 12.63 4.19
N ILE A 287 -10.15 11.59 3.95
CA ILE A 287 -9.78 10.19 4.25
C ILE A 287 -8.56 9.75 3.45
N GLY A 288 -8.54 10.05 2.15
CA GLY A 288 -7.41 9.77 1.27
C GLY A 288 -6.13 10.50 1.67
N ASP A 289 -6.24 11.63 2.38
CA ASP A 289 -5.09 12.37 2.92
C ASP A 289 -4.55 11.74 4.21
N CYS A 290 -5.39 11.12 5.04
CA CYS A 290 -5.00 10.53 6.32
C CYS A 290 -4.11 9.27 6.14
N GLY A 291 -4.45 8.39 5.19
CA GLY A 291 -3.65 7.20 4.92
C GLY A 291 -3.69 6.12 6.00
N TRP A 292 -4.81 5.95 6.71
CA TRP A 292 -4.96 4.97 7.80
C TRP A 292 -4.63 3.54 7.43
N SER A 293 -4.96 3.07 6.21
CA SER A 293 -4.58 1.71 5.79
C SER A 293 -3.07 1.52 5.77
N THR A 294 -2.32 2.55 5.36
CA THR A 294 -0.85 2.55 5.41
C THR A 294 -0.35 2.62 6.85
N PHE A 295 -0.96 3.46 7.67
CA PHE A 295 -0.62 3.60 9.10
C PHE A 295 -0.79 2.28 9.86
N ARG A 296 -1.93 1.61 9.68
CA ARG A 296 -2.22 0.29 10.25
C ARG A 296 -1.20 -0.75 9.82
N ALA A 297 -0.89 -0.79 8.51
CA ALA A 297 0.15 -1.70 8.00
C ALA A 297 1.52 -1.40 8.64
N MET A 298 1.84 -0.12 8.86
CA MET A 298 3.06 0.30 9.55
C MET A 298 3.11 -0.12 11.02
N LEU A 299 2.01 0.04 11.76
CA LEU A 299 1.91 -0.46 13.12
C LEU A 299 2.14 -1.98 13.16
N GLY A 300 1.47 -2.73 12.28
CA GLY A 300 1.60 -4.19 12.22
C GLY A 300 3.04 -4.66 11.99
N TYR A 301 3.69 -4.24 10.89
CA TYR A 301 5.05 -4.73 10.61
C TYR A 301 6.08 -4.21 11.63
N LYS A 302 5.87 -3.03 12.23
CA LYS A 302 6.79 -2.50 13.24
C LYS A 302 6.61 -3.19 14.59
N ALA A 303 5.38 -3.55 14.94
CA ALA A 303 5.11 -4.33 16.13
C ALA A 303 5.80 -5.69 16.02
N GLU A 304 5.59 -6.40 14.91
CA GLU A 304 6.30 -7.66 14.60
C GLU A 304 7.82 -7.47 14.65
N LYS A 305 8.33 -6.39 14.04
CA LYS A 305 9.76 -6.10 14.03
C LYS A 305 10.37 -5.94 15.43
N TRP A 306 9.64 -5.35 16.37
CA TRP A 306 10.16 -4.93 17.67
C TRP A 306 9.63 -5.75 18.85
N GLY A 307 9.00 -6.90 18.59
CA GLY A 307 8.42 -7.75 19.63
C GLY A 307 7.23 -7.11 20.36
N ARG A 308 6.50 -6.19 19.71
CA ARG A 308 5.28 -5.59 20.30
C ARG A 308 4.03 -6.33 19.84
N ARG A 309 2.98 -6.24 20.66
CA ARG A 309 1.66 -6.78 20.32
C ARG A 309 0.84 -5.72 19.59
N PHE A 310 0.35 -6.07 18.40
CA PHE A 310 -0.57 -5.23 17.65
C PHE A 310 -1.90 -5.96 17.44
N VAL A 311 -2.98 -5.36 17.93
CA VAL A 311 -4.33 -5.94 17.92
C VAL A 311 -5.25 -5.07 17.08
N VAL A 312 -6.07 -5.72 16.26
CA VAL A 312 -7.12 -5.04 15.50
C VAL A 312 -8.47 -5.55 15.97
N VAL A 313 -9.29 -4.65 16.53
CA VAL A 313 -10.65 -4.97 16.99
C VAL A 313 -11.66 -4.83 15.85
N ASP A 314 -12.80 -5.50 16.01
CA ASP A 314 -13.84 -5.48 14.99
C ASP A 314 -14.44 -4.08 14.80
N ARG A 315 -14.77 -3.77 13.54
CA ARG A 315 -15.27 -2.45 13.13
C ARG A 315 -16.68 -2.12 13.62
N TYR A 316 -17.45 -3.13 13.99
CA TYR A 316 -18.83 -3.00 14.45
C TYR A 316 -18.91 -2.89 15.98
N PHE A 317 -17.77 -3.06 16.67
CA PHE A 317 -17.69 -2.83 18.10
C PHE A 317 -18.13 -1.38 18.44
N PRO A 318 -19.14 -1.18 19.30
CA PRO A 318 -19.71 0.14 19.57
C PRO A 318 -18.83 0.98 20.52
N SER A 319 -17.56 1.17 20.17
CA SER A 319 -16.53 1.83 20.97
C SER A 319 -16.96 3.21 21.48
N SER A 320 -17.52 4.05 20.61
CA SER A 320 -17.94 5.41 20.99
C SER A 320 -19.25 5.51 21.78
N LYS A 321 -20.12 4.47 21.71
CA LYS A 321 -21.43 4.43 22.38
C LYS A 321 -21.38 3.74 23.75
N THR A 322 -20.37 2.92 23.99
CA THR A 322 -20.19 2.19 25.24
C THR A 322 -19.53 3.11 26.27
N CYS A 323 -20.03 3.12 27.50
CA CYS A 323 -19.39 3.85 28.59
C CYS A 323 -18.15 3.10 29.06
N SER A 324 -16.96 3.70 28.95
CA SER A 324 -15.71 3.05 29.40
C SER A 324 -15.59 2.89 30.92
N ASN A 325 -16.50 3.48 31.69
CA ASN A 325 -16.50 3.40 33.15
C ASN A 325 -17.42 2.28 33.68
N CYS A 326 -18.61 2.10 33.08
CA CYS A 326 -19.61 1.14 33.58
C CYS A 326 -20.15 0.16 32.53
N GLY A 327 -19.71 0.25 31.27
CA GLY A 327 -20.17 -0.63 30.19
C GLY A 327 -21.54 -0.27 29.59
N HIS A 328 -22.25 0.74 30.11
CA HIS A 328 -23.56 1.14 29.56
C HIS A 328 -23.48 1.50 28.07
N LEU A 329 -24.33 0.87 27.25
CA LEU A 329 -24.40 1.09 25.81
C LEU A 329 -25.50 2.09 25.45
N LEU A 330 -25.10 3.24 24.90
CA LEU A 330 -26.07 4.21 24.37
C LEU A 330 -26.80 3.66 23.15
N ALA A 331 -28.13 3.78 23.13
CA ALA A 331 -28.94 3.44 21.96
C ALA A 331 -28.54 4.27 20.74
N GLN A 332 -28.44 5.59 20.91
CA GLN A 332 -28.12 6.53 19.85
C GLN A 332 -27.04 7.52 20.29
N LEU A 333 -26.11 7.83 19.37
CA LEU A 333 -25.10 8.85 19.55
C LEU A 333 -24.86 9.55 18.21
N SER A 334 -25.09 10.86 18.17
CA SER A 334 -24.89 11.66 16.96
C SER A 334 -23.40 11.81 16.63
N LEU A 335 -23.06 11.79 15.34
CA LEU A 335 -21.70 12.05 14.87
C LEU A 335 -21.17 13.44 15.27
N LYS A 336 -22.07 14.41 15.53
CA LYS A 336 -21.71 15.77 15.97
C LYS A 336 -21.37 15.84 17.46
N THR A 337 -21.81 14.89 18.26
CA THR A 337 -21.57 14.87 19.71
C THR A 337 -20.07 14.67 19.98
N ARG A 338 -19.47 15.57 20.74
CA ARG A 338 -18.06 15.52 21.17
C ARG A 338 -17.88 15.11 22.61
N SER A 339 -18.85 15.43 23.45
CA SER A 339 -18.91 14.99 24.83
C SER A 339 -20.31 14.54 25.19
N TRP A 340 -20.42 13.56 26.08
CA TRP A 340 -21.70 13.07 26.60
C TRP A 340 -21.53 12.58 28.03
N THR A 341 -22.63 12.58 28.79
CA THR A 341 -22.67 12.09 30.17
C THR A 341 -23.37 10.74 30.20
N CYS A 342 -22.77 9.73 30.82
CA CYS A 342 -23.39 8.42 30.92
C CYS A 342 -24.67 8.49 31.77
N PRO A 343 -25.81 7.99 31.27
CA PRO A 343 -27.05 8.00 32.05
C PRO A 343 -27.00 7.04 33.24
N SER A 344 -26.18 5.98 33.17
CA SER A 344 -26.05 4.97 34.23
C SER A 344 -25.13 5.40 35.36
N CYS A 345 -23.89 5.79 35.06
CA CYS A 345 -22.87 6.11 36.09
C CYS A 345 -22.50 7.58 36.18
N ARG A 346 -23.15 8.46 35.40
CA ARG A 346 -22.93 9.92 35.37
C ARG A 346 -21.52 10.39 34.99
N THR A 347 -20.61 9.49 34.59
CA THR A 347 -19.30 9.87 34.06
C THR A 347 -19.44 10.73 32.80
N ARG A 348 -18.71 11.85 32.75
CA ARG A 348 -18.60 12.69 31.56
C ARG A 348 -17.48 12.19 30.66
N HIS A 349 -17.80 11.94 29.40
CA HIS A 349 -16.87 11.42 28.40
C HIS A 349 -16.53 12.48 27.34
N ASP A 350 -15.25 12.61 27.00
CA ASP A 350 -14.85 12.97 25.64
C ASP A 350 -15.06 11.74 24.75
N ARG A 351 -15.77 11.92 23.64
CA ARG A 351 -16.22 10.79 22.81
C ARG A 351 -15.07 9.99 22.24
N ASP A 352 -14.03 10.66 21.75
CA ASP A 352 -12.92 10.03 21.04
C ASP A 352 -12.00 9.32 22.06
N VAL A 353 -11.77 9.92 23.23
CA VAL A 353 -11.02 9.27 24.34
C VAL A 353 -11.77 8.06 24.90
N ASN A 354 -13.10 8.16 25.08
CA ASN A 354 -13.93 7.04 25.52
C ASN A 354 -13.90 5.89 24.50
N ALA A 355 -13.98 6.19 23.20
CA ALA A 355 -13.85 5.19 22.16
C ALA A 355 -12.49 4.48 22.23
N ALA A 356 -11.40 5.23 22.39
CA ALA A 356 -10.06 4.68 22.52
C ALA A 356 -9.90 3.78 23.77
N LYS A 357 -10.49 4.15 24.91
CA LYS A 357 -10.51 3.31 26.13
C LYS A 357 -11.26 1.99 25.92
N ASN A 358 -12.41 2.03 25.25
CA ASN A 358 -13.15 0.81 24.94
C ASN A 358 -12.44 -0.07 23.91
N ILE A 359 -11.79 0.52 22.91
CA ILE A 359 -10.96 -0.20 21.94
C ILE A 359 -9.84 -0.95 22.66
N LEU A 360 -9.16 -0.30 23.60
CA LEU A 360 -8.13 -0.95 24.41
C LEU A 360 -8.70 -2.13 25.21
N ALA A 361 -9.80 -1.92 25.93
CA ALA A 361 -10.44 -2.95 26.74
C ALA A 361 -10.84 -4.18 25.90
N GLU A 362 -11.45 -3.96 24.74
CA GLU A 362 -11.82 -5.01 23.79
C GLU A 362 -10.60 -5.79 23.29
N GLY A 363 -9.53 -5.09 22.90
CA GLY A 363 -8.32 -5.74 22.40
C GLY A 363 -7.57 -6.56 23.45
N LEU A 364 -7.58 -6.11 24.71
CA LEU A 364 -7.01 -6.85 25.84
C LEU A 364 -7.88 -8.05 26.22
N SER A 365 -9.20 -7.92 26.20
CA SER A 365 -10.12 -9.03 26.47
C SER A 365 -9.99 -10.13 25.41
N ALA A 366 -10.02 -9.79 24.13
CA ALA A 366 -9.85 -10.76 23.04
C ALA A 366 -8.51 -11.51 23.12
N THR A 367 -7.48 -10.82 23.60
CA THR A 367 -6.15 -11.36 23.85
C THR A 367 -6.13 -12.38 25.00
N ALA A 368 -6.84 -12.09 26.09
CA ALA A 368 -6.89 -12.95 27.28
C ALA A 368 -7.74 -14.21 27.07
N CYS A 369 -8.82 -14.10 26.28
CA CYS A 369 -9.74 -15.21 26.04
C CYS A 369 -9.33 -16.14 24.88
N GLY A 370 -8.16 -15.95 24.28
CA GLY A 370 -7.69 -16.79 23.16
C GLY A 370 -8.55 -16.72 21.90
N ALA A 371 -9.41 -15.70 21.77
CA ALA A 371 -10.23 -15.51 20.57
C ALA A 371 -9.33 -15.18 19.38
N ASP A 372 -9.65 -15.70 18.19
CA ASP A 372 -8.94 -15.47 16.94
C ASP A 372 -8.93 -13.99 16.54
N VAL A 373 -8.04 -13.21 17.15
CA VAL A 373 -7.70 -11.86 16.71
C VAL A 373 -7.04 -12.00 15.35
N ARG A 374 -7.58 -11.32 14.33
CA ARG A 374 -6.98 -11.32 12.99
C ARG A 374 -5.53 -10.85 13.11
N PRO A 375 -4.53 -11.70 12.83
CA PRO A 375 -3.15 -11.25 12.74
C PRO A 375 -3.09 -10.15 11.69
N GLY A 376 -2.30 -9.09 11.92
CA GLY A 376 -2.28 -7.83 11.17
C GLY A 376 -1.83 -7.92 9.70
N GLY A 377 -2.38 -8.84 8.91
CA GLY A 377 -2.23 -8.96 7.47
C GLY A 377 -3.18 -8.06 6.68
N LEU A 378 -2.77 -7.74 5.45
CA LEU A 378 -3.46 -6.91 4.44
C LEU A 378 -4.99 -7.15 4.37
N PRO A 379 -5.79 -6.14 4.00
CA PRO A 379 -7.24 -6.25 3.95
C PRO A 379 -7.67 -7.39 3.02
N SER A 380 -8.31 -8.42 3.59
CA SER A 380 -8.97 -9.48 2.84
C SER A 380 -10.21 -8.93 2.15
N GLY A 381 -10.32 -9.20 0.85
CA GLY A 381 -11.54 -8.96 0.10
C GLY A 381 -12.68 -9.83 0.64
N ASP A 382 -13.88 -9.30 0.53
CA ASP A 382 -15.15 -9.90 0.96
C ASP A 382 -15.20 -11.42 0.74
N ARG A 383 -15.58 -12.17 1.80
CA ARG A 383 -15.97 -13.58 1.67
C ARG A 383 -17.19 -13.67 0.75
N PRO A 384 -17.30 -14.70 -0.10
CA PRO A 384 -18.49 -14.92 -0.91
C PRO A 384 -19.68 -15.25 0.00
N ARG A 385 -20.84 -14.65 -0.32
CA ARG A 385 -22.14 -15.07 0.21
C ARG A 385 -22.30 -16.58 -0.01
N SER A 386 -22.76 -17.28 1.02
CA SER A 386 -23.14 -18.68 0.98
C SER A 386 -24.12 -18.95 -0.17
N ARG A 387 -23.87 -20.05 -0.89
CA ARG A 387 -24.80 -20.64 -1.84
C ARG A 387 -26.07 -21.04 -1.09
N LYS A 388 -27.23 -20.60 -1.56
CA LYS A 388 -28.50 -21.29 -1.29
C LYS A 388 -28.54 -22.57 -2.15
N PRO A 389 -29.06 -23.70 -1.65
CA PRO A 389 -29.35 -24.85 -2.50
C PRO A 389 -30.61 -24.58 -3.31
N ASP A 390 -30.51 -24.72 -4.64
CA ASP A 390 -31.65 -24.81 -5.54
C ASP A 390 -32.32 -26.17 -5.32
N SER A 391 -33.56 -26.16 -4.83
CA SER A 391 -34.48 -27.29 -4.90
C SER A 391 -35.32 -27.10 -6.16
N ARG A 392 -35.02 -27.88 -7.21
CA ARG A 392 -35.93 -28.12 -8.34
C ARG A 392 -36.51 -29.53 -8.16
N GLY A 393 -37.69 -29.61 -7.58
CA GLY A 393 -38.61 -30.72 -7.81
C GLY A 393 -39.36 -30.44 -9.11
N LEU A 394 -39.18 -31.29 -10.11
CA LEU A 394 -40.09 -31.39 -11.25
C LEU A 394 -41.24 -32.30 -10.81
N GLU A 395 -42.43 -31.72 -10.61
CA GLU A 395 -43.68 -32.49 -10.63
C GLU A 395 -44.43 -32.18 -11.93
N SER A 396 -44.78 -33.27 -12.60
CA SER A 396 -45.58 -33.37 -13.81
C SER A 396 -47.04 -33.00 -13.55
N GLY A 397 -47.57 -32.07 -14.34
CA GLY A 397 -48.98 -31.67 -14.30
C GLY A 397 -49.57 -31.62 -15.70
N SER A 398 -50.29 -32.69 -16.05
CA SER A 398 -51.10 -32.89 -17.25
C SER A 398 -52.17 -31.80 -17.43
N VAL A 399 -52.35 -31.29 -18.66
CA VAL A 399 -53.58 -30.59 -19.07
C VAL A 399 -54.08 -31.22 -20.36
N ARG A 400 -55.12 -32.05 -20.22
CA ARG A 400 -56.10 -32.39 -21.26
C ARG A 400 -57.34 -31.51 -21.03
N ALA A 401 -57.81 -30.84 -22.07
CA ALA A 401 -59.19 -30.40 -22.18
C ALA A 401 -59.55 -30.27 -23.67
N GLU A 402 -60.23 -31.29 -24.20
CA GLU A 402 -61.29 -31.14 -25.21
C GLU A 402 -62.38 -30.21 -24.61
N GLY A 403 -63.18 -29.40 -25.30
CA GLY A 403 -63.51 -29.19 -26.69
C GLY A 403 -64.89 -28.50 -26.75
N LYS A 404 -65.22 -27.91 -27.92
CA LYS A 404 -66.53 -27.40 -28.41
C LYS A 404 -67.01 -26.01 -27.96
N SER A 405 -67.19 -25.10 -28.92
CA SER A 405 -68.48 -24.94 -29.63
C SER A 405 -68.51 -23.71 -30.55
N ARG A 406 -69.11 -23.94 -31.74
CA ARG A 406 -69.57 -23.03 -32.82
C ARG A 406 -68.54 -22.48 -33.80
#